data_AF-A0A2J7ZH19-F1
#
_entry.id   AF-A0A2J7ZH19-F1
#
_cell.length_a   1.000
_cell.length_b   1.000
_cell.length_c   1.000
_cell.angle_alpha   90.00
_cell.angle_beta   90.00
_cell.angle_gamma   90.00
#
_symmetry.space_group_name_H-M   'P 1'
#
loop_
_entity.id
_entity.type
_entity.pdbx_description
1 polymer ?
#
loop_
_entity_poly.entity_id
_entity_poly.type
_entity_poly.pdbx_seq_one_letter_code
_entity_poly.pdbx_strand_id
1 'polypeptide(L)'
;MRHRGGGMLAVWVVACLAWPALAQRELLQAWTEVFPPYGCTRSPGQSRFRLDADYTVSGRKVCMTSRVVPCQKPGSPCCDPSIDLAKIELSVNTNCKFAISGVTVDGRPALMPTWDKYGAADDKALYKLTGLNLTVDTAEGAVICMTLGGNCPTMDELCPEGSGFCSYALVQSGPCNCCP
;
A
#
# COMPACT_ATOMS: atom_id res chain seq x y z
N MET A 1 -43.58 60.71 -26.21
CA MET A 1 -42.69 60.69 -27.41
C MET A 1 -41.50 59.78 -27.12
N ARG A 2 -41.23 58.80 -28.01
CA ARG A 2 -40.01 57.96 -28.14
C ARG A 2 -39.68 57.05 -26.94
N HIS A 3 -39.24 55.79 -27.05
CA HIS A 3 -38.93 54.86 -28.14
C HIS A 3 -38.91 53.41 -27.56
N ARG A 4 -39.14 52.43 -28.45
CA ARG A 4 -38.63 51.03 -28.53
C ARG A 4 -37.57 50.59 -27.49
N GLY A 5 -37.47 49.33 -27.06
CA GLY A 5 -37.98 48.08 -27.61
C GLY A 5 -37.17 46.86 -27.14
N GLY A 6 -37.53 45.68 -27.65
CA GLY A 6 -36.73 44.43 -27.68
C GLY A 6 -36.67 43.68 -26.34
N GLY A 7 -37.06 42.41 -26.22
CA GLY A 7 -36.91 41.35 -27.20
C GLY A 7 -35.84 40.38 -26.68
N MET A 8 -36.29 39.33 -26.01
CA MET A 8 -35.55 38.11 -25.62
C MET A 8 -34.39 37.76 -26.56
N LEU A 9 -33.24 37.38 -26.01
CA LEU A 9 -32.39 36.34 -26.61
C LEU A 9 -31.58 35.61 -25.54
N ALA A 10 -31.65 34.28 -25.66
CA ALA A 10 -31.31 33.30 -24.66
C ALA A 10 -29.81 33.09 -24.50
N VAL A 11 -29.44 32.80 -23.25
CA VAL A 11 -28.19 32.18 -22.84
C VAL A 11 -28.04 30.83 -23.53
N TRP A 12 -26.92 30.63 -24.24
CA TRP A 12 -26.37 29.31 -24.52
C TRP A 12 -24.87 29.33 -24.23
N VAL A 13 -24.54 28.93 -23.01
CA VAL A 13 -23.19 28.56 -22.59
C VAL A 13 -22.88 27.22 -23.24
N VAL A 14 -22.07 27.21 -24.29
CA VAL A 14 -21.50 25.98 -24.85
C VAL A 14 -20.02 25.96 -24.51
N ALA A 15 -19.65 25.36 -23.38
CA ALA A 15 -18.27 24.97 -23.07
C ALA A 15 -18.20 24.06 -21.82
N CYS A 16 -18.80 22.87 -21.82
CA CYS A 16 -18.64 21.92 -20.72
C CYS A 16 -18.58 20.47 -21.22
N LEU A 17 -17.56 20.07 -22.01
CA LEU A 17 -17.34 18.63 -22.29
C LEU A 17 -15.85 18.22 -22.44
N ALA A 18 -14.89 18.98 -21.91
CA ALA A 18 -13.46 18.58 -21.93
C ALA A 18 -12.87 18.22 -20.55
N TRP A 19 -13.69 18.14 -19.50
CA TRP A 19 -13.21 18.04 -18.10
C TRP A 19 -13.10 16.67 -17.42
N PRO A 20 -13.52 15.50 -17.96
CA PRO A 20 -13.31 14.26 -17.20
C PRO A 20 -11.88 13.71 -17.31
N ALA A 21 -11.18 13.95 -18.43
CA ALA A 21 -9.88 13.31 -18.69
C ALA A 21 -8.70 13.93 -17.92
N LEU A 22 -8.72 15.25 -17.71
CA LEU A 22 -7.65 15.95 -16.98
C LEU A 22 -7.73 15.68 -15.47
N ALA A 23 -8.94 15.78 -14.88
CA ALA A 23 -9.15 15.50 -13.45
C ALA A 23 -8.79 14.06 -13.07
N GLN A 24 -9.10 13.08 -13.94
CA GLN A 24 -8.75 11.68 -13.71
C GLN A 24 -7.24 11.43 -13.85
N ARG A 25 -6.55 12.15 -14.74
CA ARG A 25 -5.07 12.10 -14.85
C ARG A 25 -4.36 12.72 -13.64
N GLU A 26 -4.84 13.86 -13.14
CA GLU A 26 -4.25 14.49 -11.95
C GLU A 26 -4.44 13.62 -10.70
N LEU A 27 -5.61 13.01 -10.52
CA LEU A 27 -5.84 12.06 -9.43
C LEU A 27 -4.93 10.83 -9.52
N LEU A 28 -4.73 10.27 -10.72
CA LEU A 28 -3.81 9.15 -10.93
C LEU A 28 -2.35 9.51 -10.60
N GLN A 29 -1.91 10.72 -10.94
CA GLN A 29 -0.58 11.22 -10.59
C GLN A 29 -0.43 11.50 -9.09
N ALA A 30 -1.50 11.91 -8.40
CA ALA A 30 -1.44 12.13 -6.96
C ALA A 30 -1.19 10.82 -6.19
N TRP A 31 -1.79 9.69 -6.62
CA TRP A 31 -1.60 8.40 -5.94
C TRP A 31 -0.18 7.87 -6.07
N THR A 32 0.52 8.17 -7.17
CA THR A 32 1.91 7.72 -7.35
C THR A 32 2.89 8.43 -6.42
N GLU A 33 2.50 9.52 -5.76
CA GLU A 33 3.34 10.24 -4.79
C GLU A 33 3.22 9.72 -3.35
N VAL A 34 2.16 8.97 -3.04
CA VAL A 34 1.81 8.58 -1.67
C VAL A 34 1.89 7.07 -1.51
N PHE A 35 2.53 6.60 -0.45
CA PHE A 35 2.59 5.17 -0.14
C PHE A 35 1.24 4.62 0.38
N PRO A 36 0.82 3.41 -0.05
CA PRO A 36 1.31 2.67 -1.22
C PRO A 36 0.91 3.35 -2.54
N PRO A 37 1.77 3.33 -3.60
CA PRO A 37 1.67 4.21 -4.77
C PRO A 37 0.62 3.79 -5.81
N TYR A 38 -0.59 3.47 -5.35
CA TYR A 38 -1.73 3.08 -6.16
C TYR A 38 -3.04 3.29 -5.39
N GLY A 39 -4.15 3.33 -6.12
CA GLY A 39 -5.49 3.49 -5.54
C GLY A 39 -5.96 2.19 -4.90
N CYS A 40 -6.17 2.21 -3.58
CA CYS A 40 -6.61 1.05 -2.81
C CYS A 40 -7.26 1.47 -1.48
N THR A 41 -7.99 0.56 -0.84
CA THR A 41 -8.61 0.80 0.47
C THR A 41 -7.56 0.71 1.57
N ARG A 42 -7.15 1.87 2.11
CA ARG A 42 -6.11 2.03 3.14
C ARG A 42 -6.64 2.03 4.58
N SER A 43 -7.92 1.73 4.79
CA SER A 43 -8.55 1.84 6.12
C SER A 43 -8.31 0.55 6.91
N PRO A 44 -7.58 0.57 8.05
CA PRO A 44 -7.30 -0.65 8.81
C PRO A 44 -8.58 -1.36 9.27
N GLY A 45 -9.61 -0.60 9.67
CA GLY A 45 -10.91 -1.16 10.08
C GLY A 45 -11.66 -1.94 8.98
N GLN A 46 -11.24 -1.83 7.72
CA GLN A 46 -11.77 -2.58 6.59
C GLN A 46 -10.99 -3.86 6.27
N SER A 47 -10.03 -4.25 7.10
CA SER A 47 -9.34 -5.53 6.97
C SER A 47 -9.28 -6.23 8.32
N ARG A 48 -9.14 -7.56 8.28
CA ARG A 48 -8.92 -8.42 9.45
C ARG A 48 -7.45 -8.58 9.79
N PHE A 49 -6.55 -8.43 8.81
CA PHE A 49 -5.13 -8.67 9.01
C PHE A 49 -4.45 -7.49 9.69
N ARG A 50 -3.59 -7.77 10.66
CA ARG A 50 -2.70 -6.80 11.29
C ARG A 50 -1.30 -7.40 11.39
N LEU A 51 -0.33 -6.53 11.63
CA LEU A 51 0.95 -6.90 12.21
C LEU A 51 0.99 -6.39 13.65
N ASP A 52 1.69 -7.12 14.51
CA ASP A 52 2.07 -6.58 15.81
C ASP A 52 2.85 -5.27 15.65
N ALA A 53 2.71 -4.38 16.62
CA ALA A 53 3.48 -3.14 16.65
C ALA A 53 4.98 -3.40 16.84
N ASP A 54 5.32 -4.46 17.58
CA ASP A 54 6.70 -4.87 17.84
C ASP A 54 7.18 -5.92 16.83
N TYR A 55 8.48 -5.90 16.57
CA TYR A 55 9.19 -6.94 15.83
C TYR A 55 10.39 -7.43 16.64
N THR A 56 10.90 -8.60 16.28
CA THR A 56 12.13 -9.16 16.88
C THR A 56 13.30 -9.06 15.91
N VAL A 57 14.50 -8.91 16.45
CA VAL A 57 15.76 -8.89 15.69
C VAL A 57 16.69 -9.97 16.21
N SER A 58 17.20 -10.82 15.31
CA SER A 58 18.21 -11.83 15.61
C SER A 58 19.27 -11.84 14.51
N GLY A 59 20.42 -11.23 14.80
CA GLY A 59 21.44 -10.95 13.80
C GLY A 59 20.86 -10.10 12.66
N ARG A 60 20.83 -10.65 11.44
CA ARG A 60 20.28 -9.99 10.25
C ARG A 60 18.79 -10.26 10.01
N LYS A 61 18.16 -11.07 10.84
CA LYS A 61 16.74 -11.42 10.69
C LYS A 61 15.88 -10.46 11.49
N VAL A 62 14.87 -9.91 10.83
CA VAL A 62 13.81 -9.10 11.44
C VAL A 62 12.50 -9.84 11.23
N CYS A 63 11.77 -10.12 12.31
CA CYS A 63 10.55 -10.91 12.27
C CYS A 63 9.37 -10.15 12.88
N MET A 64 8.28 -10.07 12.12
CA MET A 64 7.01 -9.49 12.50
C MET A 64 5.96 -10.60 12.61
N THR A 65 5.00 -10.44 13.51
CA THR A 65 3.93 -11.43 13.69
C THR A 65 2.62 -10.90 13.13
N SER A 66 1.91 -11.73 12.37
CA SER A 66 0.58 -11.41 11.88
C SER A 66 -0.50 -11.74 12.93
N ARG A 67 -1.59 -10.97 12.86
CA ARG A 67 -2.80 -11.12 13.66
C ARG A 67 -4.03 -11.03 12.78
N VAL A 68 -5.10 -11.64 13.25
CA VAL A 68 -6.42 -11.65 12.67
C VAL A 68 -7.39 -11.09 13.70
N VAL A 69 -7.91 -9.91 13.43
CA VAL A 69 -8.89 -9.24 14.29
C VAL A 69 -10.28 -9.28 13.67
N PRO A 70 -11.35 -9.16 14.48
CA PRO A 70 -12.69 -8.93 13.95
C PRO A 70 -12.70 -7.70 13.02
N CYS A 71 -13.28 -7.86 11.84
CA CYS A 71 -13.44 -6.73 10.93
C CYS A 71 -14.42 -5.71 11.50
N GLN A 72 -14.05 -4.43 11.48
CA GLN A 72 -14.90 -3.33 11.98
C GLN A 72 -15.98 -2.91 10.99
N LYS A 73 -15.85 -3.29 9.70
CA LYS A 73 -16.88 -3.12 8.67
C LYS A 73 -17.27 -4.47 8.02
N PRO A 74 -18.05 -5.31 8.73
CA PRO A 74 -18.54 -6.56 8.16
C PRO A 74 -19.24 -6.34 6.81
N GLY A 75 -18.99 -7.21 5.85
CA GLY A 75 -19.55 -7.13 4.50
C GLY A 75 -18.86 -6.15 3.56
N SER A 76 -17.83 -5.41 4.03
CA SER A 76 -16.97 -4.68 3.09
C SER A 76 -16.19 -5.68 2.23
N PRO A 77 -15.85 -5.33 0.98
CA PRO A 77 -15.11 -6.25 0.14
C PRO A 77 -13.73 -6.63 0.70
N CYS A 78 -13.08 -5.76 1.47
CA CYS A 78 -11.79 -6.04 2.11
C CYS A 78 -11.87 -6.91 3.38
N CYS A 79 -13.09 -7.24 3.82
CA CYS A 79 -13.37 -8.10 4.96
C CYS A 79 -14.02 -9.44 4.60
N ASP A 80 -14.07 -9.75 3.30
CA ASP A 80 -14.51 -11.04 2.81
C ASP A 80 -13.59 -12.16 3.38
N PRO A 81 -14.15 -13.26 3.92
CA PRO A 81 -13.37 -14.33 4.53
C PRO A 81 -12.52 -15.13 3.53
N SER A 82 -12.77 -15.03 2.23
CA SER A 82 -11.97 -15.68 1.17
C SER A 82 -10.72 -14.90 0.78
N ILE A 83 -10.51 -13.73 1.38
CA ILE A 83 -9.36 -12.88 1.11
C ILE A 83 -8.21 -13.24 2.05
N ASP A 84 -7.03 -13.38 1.44
CA ASP A 84 -5.78 -13.74 2.10
C ASP A 84 -4.87 -12.51 2.21
N LEU A 85 -3.97 -12.51 3.19
CA LEU A 85 -2.81 -11.63 3.20
C LEU A 85 -1.80 -12.15 2.17
N ALA A 86 -1.78 -11.51 1.00
CA ALA A 86 -0.99 -11.94 -0.14
C ALA A 86 0.46 -11.46 -0.07
N LYS A 87 0.65 -10.20 0.38
CA LYS A 87 1.97 -9.58 0.50
C LYS A 87 1.97 -8.47 1.55
N ILE A 88 3.17 -8.11 2.00
CA ILE A 88 3.44 -6.90 2.78
C ILE A 88 4.29 -5.98 1.92
N GLU A 89 3.92 -4.72 1.82
CA GLU A 89 4.76 -3.71 1.17
C GLU A 89 5.35 -2.79 2.23
N LEU A 90 6.62 -2.44 2.09
CA LEU A 90 7.35 -1.56 3.01
C LEU A 90 7.85 -0.34 2.24
N SER A 91 7.55 0.86 2.72
CA SER A 91 8.20 2.10 2.26
C SER A 91 9.63 2.11 2.79
N VAL A 92 10.61 2.20 1.89
CA VAL A 92 12.04 2.09 2.22
C VAL A 92 12.87 3.21 1.61
N ASN A 93 14.08 3.41 2.13
CA ASN A 93 15.03 4.33 1.55
C ASN A 93 15.46 3.85 0.14
N THR A 94 15.62 4.79 -0.79
CA THR A 94 15.92 4.51 -2.21
C THR A 94 17.31 3.91 -2.42
N ASN A 95 18.23 4.08 -1.48
CA ASN A 95 19.57 3.48 -1.52
C ASN A 95 19.59 2.00 -1.06
N CYS A 96 18.48 1.48 -0.54
CA CYS A 96 18.36 0.13 0.04
C CYS A 96 18.03 -0.98 -0.97
N LYS A 97 18.29 -0.76 -2.26
CA LYS A 97 18.17 -1.85 -3.24
C LYS A 97 19.07 -3.03 -2.83
N PHE A 98 18.53 -4.25 -2.87
CA PHE A 98 19.12 -5.50 -2.38
C PHE A 98 19.31 -5.62 -0.85
N ALA A 99 18.78 -4.70 -0.05
CA ALA A 99 18.83 -4.80 1.41
C ALA A 99 18.06 -6.01 1.96
N ILE A 100 16.95 -6.42 1.31
CA ILE A 100 16.21 -7.62 1.73
C ILE A 100 16.57 -8.78 0.81
N SER A 101 17.27 -9.76 1.36
CA SER A 101 17.85 -10.90 0.62
C SER A 101 16.99 -12.18 0.68
N GLY A 102 15.94 -12.18 1.50
CA GLY A 102 15.04 -13.32 1.61
C GLY A 102 13.93 -13.06 2.60
N VAL A 103 12.83 -13.78 2.42
CA VAL A 103 11.64 -13.73 3.27
C VAL A 103 11.26 -15.17 3.64
N THR A 104 10.81 -15.36 4.87
CA THR A 104 10.23 -16.63 5.32
C THR A 104 8.92 -16.40 6.05
N VAL A 105 8.00 -17.36 5.95
CA VAL A 105 6.78 -17.45 6.76
C VAL A 105 6.89 -18.72 7.59
N ASP A 106 6.84 -18.60 8.93
CA ASP A 106 7.02 -19.71 9.87
C ASP A 106 8.27 -20.55 9.57
N GLY A 107 9.35 -19.86 9.24
CA GLY A 107 10.65 -20.45 8.91
C GLY A 107 10.75 -21.07 7.51
N ARG A 108 9.65 -21.14 6.74
CA ARG A 108 9.64 -21.64 5.36
C ARG A 108 9.89 -20.49 4.37
N PRO A 109 10.74 -20.67 3.34
CA PRO A 109 10.97 -19.64 2.34
C PRO A 109 9.68 -19.19 1.65
N ALA A 110 9.50 -17.88 1.53
CA ALA A 110 8.51 -17.25 0.66
C ALA A 110 9.15 -16.87 -0.68
N LEU A 111 8.38 -16.20 -1.55
CA LEU A 111 8.94 -15.67 -2.80
C LEU A 111 9.98 -14.58 -2.53
N MET A 112 10.94 -14.44 -3.46
CA MET A 112 11.97 -13.42 -3.36
C MET A 112 11.31 -12.03 -3.35
N PRO A 113 11.71 -11.13 -2.43
CA PRO A 113 11.12 -9.81 -2.38
C PRO A 113 11.52 -9.00 -3.61
N THR A 114 10.59 -8.21 -4.14
CA THR A 114 10.87 -7.28 -5.23
C THR A 114 11.05 -5.87 -4.69
N TRP A 115 11.81 -5.05 -5.42
CA TRP A 115 12.07 -3.66 -5.08
C TRP A 115 11.71 -2.79 -6.26
N ASP A 116 10.93 -1.75 -6.02
CA ASP A 116 10.46 -0.83 -7.04
C ASP A 116 10.63 0.61 -6.56
N LYS A 117 10.91 1.50 -7.51
CA LYS A 117 10.83 2.95 -7.28
C LYS A 117 9.41 3.46 -7.56
N TYR A 118 9.06 4.57 -6.91
CA TYR A 118 7.83 5.29 -7.17
C TYR A 118 8.01 6.81 -6.91
N GLY A 119 6.95 7.58 -7.16
CA GLY A 119 6.99 9.04 -7.24
C GLY A 119 7.40 9.52 -8.62
N ALA A 120 6.94 10.69 -9.04
CA ALA A 120 7.21 11.26 -10.35
C ALA A 120 8.71 11.50 -10.60
N ALA A 121 9.49 11.64 -9.54
CA ALA A 121 10.93 11.81 -9.58
C ALA A 121 11.73 10.52 -9.29
N ASP A 122 11.07 9.37 -9.11
CA ASP A 122 11.73 8.11 -8.72
C ASP A 122 12.62 8.26 -7.45
N ASP A 123 12.15 9.12 -6.54
CA ASP A 123 12.81 9.53 -5.30
C ASP A 123 12.30 8.76 -4.07
N LYS A 124 11.39 7.81 -4.27
CA LYS A 124 10.84 6.91 -3.24
C LYS A 124 10.99 5.47 -3.69
N ALA A 125 11.01 4.55 -2.73
CA ALA A 125 11.13 3.14 -3.02
C ALA A 125 10.32 2.28 -2.05
N LEU A 126 9.94 1.10 -2.52
CA LEU A 126 9.28 0.12 -1.69
C LEU A 126 9.81 -1.29 -1.94
N TYR A 127 9.73 -2.13 -0.91
CA TYR A 127 9.85 -3.57 -1.05
C TYR A 127 8.47 -4.22 -1.06
N LYS A 128 8.33 -5.30 -1.84
CA LYS A 128 7.16 -6.18 -1.81
C LYS A 128 7.59 -7.55 -1.30
N LEU A 129 7.14 -7.91 -0.10
CA LEU A 129 7.31 -9.23 0.50
C LEU A 129 6.11 -10.10 0.06
N THR A 130 6.25 -10.78 -1.07
CA THR A 130 5.14 -11.48 -1.74
C THR A 130 5.12 -12.98 -1.49
N GLY A 131 4.02 -13.64 -1.88
CA GLY A 131 3.86 -15.08 -1.73
C GLY A 131 3.67 -15.51 -0.28
N LEU A 132 3.03 -14.67 0.54
CA LEU A 132 2.72 -15.00 1.93
C LEU A 132 1.57 -16.00 2.01
N ASN A 133 0.53 -15.82 1.18
CA ASN A 133 -0.64 -16.69 1.06
C ASN A 133 -1.26 -17.06 2.41
N LEU A 134 -1.30 -16.09 3.33
CA LEU A 134 -1.81 -16.27 4.68
C LEU A 134 -3.33 -16.06 4.69
N THR A 135 -4.05 -17.16 4.81
CA THR A 135 -5.51 -17.18 4.96
C THR A 135 -5.93 -16.66 6.34
N VAL A 136 -7.22 -16.39 6.54
CA VAL A 136 -7.76 -16.05 7.87
C VAL A 136 -7.38 -17.10 8.94
N ASP A 137 -7.34 -18.39 8.57
CA ASP A 137 -7.04 -19.48 9.50
C ASP A 137 -5.54 -19.64 9.80
N THR A 138 -4.69 -19.18 8.88
CA THR A 138 -3.22 -19.39 8.96
C THR A 138 -2.46 -18.13 9.31
N ALA A 139 -3.07 -16.95 9.19
CA ALA A 139 -2.43 -15.67 9.49
C ALA A 139 -2.28 -15.40 11.00
N GLU A 140 -3.20 -15.91 11.84
CA GLU A 140 -3.12 -15.66 13.28
C GLU A 140 -1.85 -16.29 13.87
N GLY A 141 -0.93 -15.45 14.33
CA GLY A 141 0.34 -15.90 14.92
C GLY A 141 1.43 -16.24 13.92
N ALA A 142 1.19 -16.16 12.60
CA ALA A 142 2.21 -16.41 11.58
C ALA A 142 3.38 -15.44 11.72
N VAL A 143 4.60 -15.96 11.66
CA VAL A 143 5.83 -15.17 11.79
C VAL A 143 6.44 -14.93 10.42
N ILE A 144 6.43 -13.69 9.97
CA ILE A 144 7.05 -13.26 8.72
C ILE A 144 8.40 -12.66 9.04
N CYS A 145 9.47 -13.31 8.58
CA CYS A 145 10.83 -12.82 8.76
C CYS A 145 11.44 -12.36 7.44
N MET A 146 12.17 -11.27 7.48
CA MET A 146 13.02 -10.80 6.40
C MET A 146 14.50 -10.82 6.82
N THR A 147 15.39 -11.08 5.87
CA THR A 147 16.84 -11.07 6.11
C THR A 147 17.46 -9.81 5.50
N LEU A 148 17.86 -8.88 6.36
CA LEU A 148 18.46 -7.60 6.00
C LEU A 148 19.93 -7.72 5.59
N GLY A 149 20.48 -6.71 4.94
CA GLY A 149 21.84 -6.69 4.40
C GLY A 149 22.09 -5.54 3.43
N GLY A 150 23.06 -5.73 2.53
CA GLY A 150 23.40 -4.73 1.51
C GLY A 150 23.76 -3.39 2.14
N ASN A 151 23.25 -2.31 1.54
CA ASN A 151 23.48 -0.94 2.01
C ASN A 151 22.66 -0.55 3.24
N CYS A 152 21.66 -1.36 3.63
CA CYS A 152 20.76 -1.08 4.74
C CYS A 152 20.62 -2.33 5.63
N PRO A 153 21.67 -2.69 6.39
CA PRO A 153 21.68 -3.89 7.23
C PRO A 153 20.76 -3.82 8.45
N THR A 154 20.23 -2.64 8.80
CA THR A 154 19.31 -2.44 9.94
C THR A 154 17.96 -1.86 9.52
N MET A 155 16.97 -1.92 10.41
CA MET A 155 15.68 -1.28 10.19
C MET A 155 15.78 0.24 10.12
N ASP A 156 16.65 0.84 10.93
CA ASP A 156 16.87 2.29 10.94
C ASP A 156 17.39 2.78 9.58
N GLU A 157 18.31 2.04 8.96
CA GLU A 157 18.81 2.39 7.63
C GLU A 157 17.80 2.06 6.52
N LEU A 158 17.00 0.99 6.71
CA LEU A 158 16.00 0.56 5.74
C LEU A 158 14.85 1.58 5.62
N CYS A 159 14.38 2.12 6.75
CA CYS A 159 13.19 2.94 6.81
C CYS A 159 13.51 4.42 6.56
N PRO A 160 12.73 5.15 5.73
CA PRO A 160 13.08 6.52 5.34
C PRO A 160 13.22 7.50 6.50
N GLU A 161 12.47 7.30 7.58
CA GLU A 161 12.46 8.17 8.76
C GLU A 161 13.61 7.89 9.73
N GLY A 162 14.34 6.77 9.58
CA GLY A 162 15.39 6.38 10.53
C GLY A 162 14.89 5.95 11.91
N SER A 163 13.58 5.71 12.06
CA SER A 163 12.92 5.39 13.33
C SER A 163 12.90 3.89 13.66
N GLY A 164 13.38 3.04 12.76
CA GLY A 164 13.32 1.58 12.88
C GLY A 164 11.95 1.00 12.51
N PHE A 165 10.98 1.83 12.11
CA PHE A 165 9.65 1.39 11.70
C PHE A 165 9.29 1.98 10.34
N CYS A 166 9.20 1.11 9.34
CA CYS A 166 8.82 1.51 8.00
C CYS A 166 7.30 1.65 7.93
N SER A 167 6.79 2.66 7.21
CA SER A 167 5.39 2.62 6.79
C SER A 167 5.17 1.35 5.98
N TYR A 168 4.08 0.65 6.25
CA TYR A 168 3.76 -0.60 5.58
C TYR A 168 2.31 -0.63 5.09
N ALA A 169 2.05 -1.52 4.14
CA ALA A 169 0.70 -1.83 3.66
C ALA A 169 0.52 -3.34 3.63
N LEU A 170 -0.62 -3.82 4.10
CA LEU A 170 -0.97 -5.25 4.05
C LEU A 170 -1.84 -5.48 2.82
N VAL A 171 -1.25 -5.92 1.72
CA VAL A 171 -1.99 -6.08 0.47
C VAL A 171 -2.65 -7.45 0.45
N GLN A 172 -3.97 -7.40 0.34
CA GLN A 172 -4.79 -8.60 0.38
C GLN A 172 -5.11 -9.12 -1.03
N SER A 173 -5.37 -10.42 -1.16
CA SER A 173 -5.80 -11.03 -2.43
C SER A 173 -7.19 -10.54 -2.84
N GLY A 174 -7.51 -10.66 -4.12
CA GLY A 174 -8.86 -10.38 -4.65
C GLY A 174 -9.01 -9.06 -5.42
N PRO A 175 -10.19 -8.83 -6.02
CA PRO A 175 -10.42 -7.76 -7.00
C PRO A 175 -10.58 -6.37 -6.39
N CYS A 176 -10.60 -6.25 -5.06
CA CYS A 176 -11.07 -5.05 -4.37
C CYS A 176 -9.96 -4.09 -3.91
N ASN A 177 -8.71 -4.29 -4.37
CA ASN A 177 -7.55 -3.44 -4.09
C ASN A 177 -7.49 -3.02 -2.61
N CYS A 178 -7.25 -3.97 -1.71
CA CYS A 178 -7.19 -3.72 -0.27
C CYS A 178 -5.74 -3.61 0.18
N CYS A 179 -5.41 -2.52 0.86
CA CYS A 179 -4.04 -2.16 1.28
C CYS A 179 -4.02 -1.39 2.63
N PRO A 180 -4.76 -1.86 3.65
CA PRO A 180 -4.78 -1.23 4.97
C PRO A 180 -3.39 -0.95 5.56
#